data_AF-A0A7Z9F237-F1
#
_entry.id   AF-A0A7Z9F237-F1
#
_cell.length_a   1.000
_cell.length_b   1.000
_cell.length_c   1.000
_cell.angle_alpha   90.00
_cell.angle_beta   90.00
_cell.angle_gamma   90.00
#
_symmetry.space_group_name_H-M   'P 1'
#
loop_
_entity.id
_entity.type
_entity.pdbx_description
1 polymer ?
#
loop_
_entity_poly.entity_id
_entity_poly.type
_entity_poly.pdbx_seq_one_letter_code
_entity_poly.pdbx_strand_id
1 'polypeptide(L)'
;MSMWEAVLLGFVQGVTEWLPVSSEGVITAVHALAFDNEVADSVAFALWLHLGTVFSALVALRREIVGVVGDTLRNPLRPTRMAIYLVAATLISGAVGFPLLLGIDELSGGIGAAAMAVVGALMLVTGGLQLRR
;
A
#
# COMPACT_ATOMS: atom_id res chain seq x y z
N MET A 1 8.37 20.10 -8.99
CA MET A 1 9.32 19.01 -8.66
C MET A 1 10.41 18.90 -9.70
N SER A 2 11.66 18.74 -9.26
CA SER A 2 12.76 18.37 -10.16
C SER A 2 12.71 16.87 -10.51
N MET A 3 13.32 16.48 -11.63
CA MET A 3 13.43 15.06 -12.02
C MET A 3 14.14 14.24 -10.92
N TRP A 4 15.11 14.85 -10.23
CA TRP A 4 15.86 14.16 -9.19
C TRP A 4 15.02 13.86 -7.94
N GLU A 5 14.16 14.79 -7.52
CA GLU A 5 13.16 14.56 -6.47
C GLU A 5 12.23 13.40 -6.83
N ALA A 6 11.73 13.37 -8.07
CA ALA A 6 10.81 12.32 -8.52
C ALA A 6 11.48 10.94 -8.54
N VAL A 7 12.73 10.84 -9.00
CA VAL A 7 13.49 9.58 -8.97
C VAL A 7 13.74 9.11 -7.53
N LEU A 8 14.14 10.03 -6.64
CA LEU A 8 14.40 9.71 -5.25
C LEU A 8 13.12 9.22 -4.53
N LEU A 9 12.01 9.95 -4.67
CA LEU A 9 10.74 9.58 -4.05
C LEU A 9 10.17 8.29 -4.65
N GLY A 10 10.34 8.07 -5.96
CA GLY A 10 9.98 6.81 -6.60
C GLY A 10 10.80 5.62 -6.06
N PHE A 11 12.10 5.81 -5.83
CA PHE A 11 12.94 4.80 -5.17
C PHE A 11 12.49 4.54 -3.72
N VAL A 12 12.25 5.60 -2.95
CA VAL A 12 11.77 5.49 -1.57
C VAL A 12 10.44 4.73 -1.53
N GLN A 13 9.46 5.09 -2.35
CA GLN A 13 8.18 4.37 -2.45
C GLN A 13 8.41 2.89 -2.79
N GLY A 14 9.27 2.61 -3.78
CA GLY A 14 9.59 1.25 -4.19
C GLY A 14 10.19 0.39 -3.08
N VAL A 15 10.90 0.98 -2.11
CA VAL A 15 11.43 0.28 -0.93
C VAL A 15 10.40 0.21 0.19
N THR A 16 9.75 1.33 0.51
CA THR A 16 8.87 1.44 1.68
C THR A 16 7.55 0.71 1.50
N GLU A 17 7.09 0.48 0.27
CA GLU A 17 5.86 -0.27 -0.02
C GLU A 17 5.90 -1.70 0.54
N TRP A 18 7.06 -2.33 0.52
CA TRP A 18 7.24 -3.70 1.01
C TRP A 18 7.51 -3.76 2.51
N LEU A 19 7.57 -2.61 3.17
CA LEU A 19 7.81 -2.46 4.60
C LEU A 19 6.53 -1.99 5.31
N PRO A 20 6.27 -2.45 6.54
CA PRO A 20 5.08 -2.07 7.30
C PRO A 20 5.27 -0.69 7.97
N VAL A 21 5.53 0.35 7.18
CA VAL A 21 5.91 1.69 7.63
C VAL A 21 5.01 2.81 7.11
N SER A 22 3.91 2.49 6.41
CA SER A 22 3.07 3.44 5.64
C SER A 22 3.91 4.24 4.63
N SER A 23 4.16 3.62 3.48
CA SER A 23 4.87 4.22 2.35
C SER A 23 4.29 5.60 1.99
N GLU A 24 2.98 5.71 1.95
CA GLU A 24 2.22 6.93 1.66
C GLU A 24 2.50 8.08 2.66
N GLY A 25 2.57 7.76 3.96
CA GLY A 25 2.93 8.74 4.99
C GLY A 25 4.38 9.20 4.87
N VAL A 26 5.31 8.29 4.55
CA VAL A 26 6.72 8.63 4.33
C VAL A 26 6.87 9.54 3.12
N ILE A 27 6.25 9.21 1.98
CA ILE A 27 6.31 10.04 0.77
C ILE A 27 5.66 11.39 1.01
N THR A 28 4.48 11.43 1.61
CA THR A 28 3.79 12.69 1.91
C THR A 28 4.64 13.58 2.82
N ALA A 29 5.25 13.01 3.86
CA ALA A 29 6.11 13.75 4.78
C ALA A 29 7.37 14.29 4.10
N VAL A 30 8.08 13.47 3.31
CA VAL A 30 9.29 13.90 2.60
C VAL A 30 8.93 14.95 1.53
N HIS A 31 7.87 14.74 0.77
CA HIS A 31 7.44 15.65 -0.29
C HIS A 31 6.96 17.01 0.23
N ALA A 32 6.19 17.01 1.33
CA ALA A 32 5.69 18.24 1.94
C ALA A 32 6.78 18.97 2.76
N LEU A 33 7.51 18.25 3.63
CA LEU A 33 8.41 18.88 4.61
C LEU A 33 9.81 19.16 4.06
N ALA A 34 10.36 18.27 3.22
CA ALA A 34 11.72 18.42 2.71
C ALA A 34 11.78 19.21 1.40
N PHE A 35 10.68 19.21 0.62
CA PHE A 35 10.59 19.89 -0.66
C PHE A 35 9.55 21.03 -0.68
N ASP A 36 8.98 21.39 0.47
CA ASP A 36 8.09 22.54 0.68
C ASP A 36 6.86 22.57 -0.25
N ASN A 37 6.28 21.40 -0.51
CA ASN A 37 5.05 21.27 -1.32
C ASN A 37 3.80 21.21 -0.42
N GLU A 38 2.65 21.52 -0.99
CA GLU A 38 1.38 21.38 -0.29
C GLU A 38 1.11 19.92 0.08
N VAL A 39 0.50 19.71 1.26
CA VAL A 39 0.19 18.36 1.78
C VAL A 39 -0.79 17.63 0.85
N ALA A 40 -1.79 18.34 0.31
CA ALA A 40 -2.76 17.76 -0.61
C ALA A 40 -2.10 17.21 -1.89
N ASP A 41 -1.21 18.00 -2.48
CA ASP A 41 -0.43 17.58 -3.66
C ASP A 41 0.52 16.43 -3.33
N SER A 42 1.07 16.41 -2.11
CA SER A 42 1.96 15.36 -1.64
C SER A 42 1.25 14.01 -1.47
N VAL A 43 0.01 14.01 -0.97
CA VAL A 43 -0.83 12.81 -0.89
C VAL A 43 -1.19 12.32 -2.29
N ALA A 44 -1.61 13.23 -3.18
CA ALA A 44 -1.92 12.88 -4.57
C ALA A 44 -0.70 12.28 -5.30
N PHE A 45 0.49 12.83 -5.06
CA PHE A 45 1.74 12.31 -5.61
C PHE A 45 2.09 10.92 -5.04
N ALA A 46 1.94 10.70 -3.73
CA ALA A 46 2.15 9.39 -3.11
C ALA A 46 1.21 8.31 -3.67
N LEU A 47 -0.07 8.65 -3.89
CA LEU A 47 -1.03 7.79 -4.57
C LEU A 47 -0.61 7.47 -6.00
N TRP A 48 -0.07 8.46 -6.72
CA TRP A 48 0.41 8.25 -8.09
C TRP A 48 1.58 7.27 -8.15
N LEU A 49 2.52 7.37 -7.20
CA LEU A 49 3.66 6.45 -7.13
C LEU A 49 3.28 4.99 -6.85
N HIS A 50 2.12 4.72 -6.23
CA HIS A 50 1.62 3.34 -6.05
C HIS A 50 1.38 2.62 -7.38
N LEU A 51 1.12 3.32 -8.48
CA LEU A 51 1.02 2.66 -9.79
C LEU A 51 2.32 1.92 -10.14
N GLY A 52 3.48 2.50 -9.82
CA GLY A 52 4.77 1.85 -10.05
C GLY A 52 4.93 0.56 -9.25
N THR A 53 4.50 0.55 -7.99
CA THR A 53 4.58 -0.65 -7.14
C THR A 53 3.56 -1.71 -7.53
N VAL A 54 2.37 -1.30 -8.01
CA VAL A 54 1.40 -2.20 -8.65
C VAL A 54 2.02 -2.90 -9.86
N PHE A 55 2.68 -2.16 -10.76
CA PHE A 55 3.39 -2.77 -11.89
C PHE A 55 4.49 -3.74 -11.44
N SER A 56 5.27 -3.35 -10.43
CA SER A 56 6.27 -4.24 -9.82
C SER A 56 5.65 -5.54 -9.31
N ALA A 57 4.53 -5.45 -8.58
CA ALA A 57 3.80 -6.61 -8.06
C ALA A 57 3.25 -7.49 -9.18
N LEU A 58 2.67 -6.90 -10.23
CA LEU A 58 2.16 -7.63 -11.39
C LEU A 58 3.26 -8.42 -12.11
N VAL A 59 4.45 -7.83 -12.28
CA VAL A 59 5.59 -8.50 -12.92
C VAL A 59 6.16 -9.60 -12.02
N ALA A 60 6.30 -9.32 -10.72
CA ALA A 60 6.81 -10.27 -9.74
C ALA A 60 5.90 -11.51 -9.62
N LEU A 61 4.59 -11.30 -9.52
CA LEU A 61 3.56 -12.33 -9.32
C LEU A 61 2.90 -12.79 -10.64
N ARG A 62 3.52 -12.52 -11.78
CA ARG A 62 2.92 -12.78 -13.10
C ARG A 62 2.49 -14.23 -13.31
N ARG A 63 3.20 -15.20 -12.72
CA ARG A 63 2.92 -16.64 -12.91
C ARG A 63 1.70 -17.05 -12.10
N GLU A 64 1.62 -16.57 -10.87
CA GLU A 64 0.51 -16.77 -9.95
C GLU A 64 -0.76 -16.12 -10.50
N ILE A 65 -0.65 -14.88 -10.98
CA ILE A 65 -1.77 -14.15 -11.59
C ILE A 65 -2.27 -14.88 -12.84
N VAL A 66 -1.39 -15.23 -13.78
CA VAL A 66 -1.78 -15.96 -14.99
C VAL A 66 -2.39 -17.32 -14.66
N GLY A 67 -1.89 -18.01 -13.63
CA GLY A 67 -2.47 -19.26 -13.15
C GLY A 67 -3.91 -19.08 -12.66
N VAL A 68 -4.14 -18.16 -11.73
CA VAL A 68 -5.47 -17.91 -11.16
C VAL A 68 -6.46 -17.42 -12.22
N VAL A 69 -6.04 -16.48 -13.08
CA VAL A 69 -6.88 -15.95 -14.15
C VAL A 69 -7.19 -17.04 -15.17
N GLY A 70 -6.18 -17.81 -15.59
CA GLY A 70 -6.34 -18.90 -16.54
C GLY A 70 -7.31 -19.98 -16.05
N ASP A 71 -7.20 -20.38 -14.77
CA ASP A 71 -8.10 -21.36 -14.16
C ASP A 71 -9.54 -20.84 -14.08
N THR A 72 -9.70 -19.57 -13.71
CA THR A 72 -11.01 -18.91 -13.60
C THR A 72 -11.68 -18.79 -14.97
N LEU A 73 -10.94 -18.43 -16.02
CA LEU A 73 -11.47 -18.31 -17.38
C LEU A 73 -11.84 -19.67 -17.98
N ARG A 74 -11.09 -20.74 -17.65
CA ARG A 74 -11.39 -22.09 -18.13
C ARG A 74 -12.64 -22.69 -17.50
N ASN A 75 -12.87 -22.43 -16.20
CA ASN A 75 -14.00 -22.97 -15.46
C ASN A 75 -14.71 -21.90 -14.62
N PRO A 76 -15.42 -20.94 -15.25
CA PRO A 76 -16.00 -19.78 -14.55
C PRO A 76 -17.07 -20.17 -13.52
N LEU A 77 -17.76 -21.30 -13.75
CA LEU A 77 -18.78 -21.82 -12.83
C LEU A 77 -18.20 -22.61 -11.64
N ARG A 78 -16.88 -22.82 -11.62
CA ARG A 78 -16.17 -23.55 -10.55
C ARG A 78 -14.89 -22.80 -10.15
N PRO A 79 -15.02 -21.59 -9.57
CA PRO A 79 -13.87 -20.79 -9.19
C PRO A 79 -13.03 -21.51 -8.15
N THR A 80 -11.71 -21.35 -8.23
CA THR A 80 -10.78 -21.91 -7.26
C THR A 80 -10.92 -21.20 -5.91
N ARG A 81 -10.48 -21.85 -4.82
CA ARG A 81 -10.49 -21.21 -3.49
C ARG A 81 -9.70 -19.90 -3.47
N MET A 82 -8.60 -19.84 -4.22
CA MET A 82 -7.80 -18.62 -4.36
C MET A 82 -8.57 -17.51 -5.08
N ALA A 83 -9.27 -17.81 -6.18
CA ALA A 83 -10.07 -16.82 -6.89
C ALA A 83 -11.19 -16.25 -5.99
N ILE A 84 -11.88 -17.13 -5.25
CA ILE A 84 -12.91 -16.72 -4.28
C ILE A 84 -12.29 -15.83 -3.20
N TYR A 85 -11.14 -16.25 -2.64
CA TYR A 85 -10.44 -15.48 -1.61
C TYR A 85 -10.07 -14.08 -2.11
N LEU A 86 -9.47 -13.97 -3.29
CA LEU A 86 -9.06 -12.68 -3.86
C LEU A 86 -10.25 -11.76 -4.10
N VAL A 87 -11.35 -12.28 -4.67
CA VAL A 87 -12.57 -11.50 -4.88
C VAL A 87 -13.17 -11.06 -3.55
N ALA A 88 -13.32 -11.98 -2.59
CA ALA A 88 -13.89 -11.66 -1.29
C ALA A 88 -13.03 -10.65 -0.52
N ALA A 89 -11.72 -10.86 -0.47
CA ALA A 89 -10.78 -9.94 0.18
C ALA A 89 -10.83 -8.55 -0.48
N THR A 90 -10.83 -8.48 -1.81
CA THR A 90 -10.91 -7.20 -2.53
C THR A 90 -12.22 -6.48 -2.26
N LEU A 91 -13.35 -7.20 -2.26
CA LEU A 91 -14.66 -6.62 -1.96
C LEU A 91 -14.75 -6.12 -0.52
N ILE A 92 -14.25 -6.89 0.45
CA ILE A 92 -14.24 -6.49 1.86
C ILE A 92 -13.31 -5.29 2.07
N SER A 93 -12.10 -5.32 1.52
CA SER A 93 -11.16 -4.21 1.58
C SER A 93 -11.74 -2.95 0.93
N GLY A 94 -12.41 -3.07 -0.22
CA GLY A 94 -13.10 -1.95 -0.86
C GLY A 94 -14.28 -1.44 -0.02
N ALA A 95 -15.11 -2.33 0.51
CA ALA A 95 -16.27 -1.97 1.32
C ALA A 95 -15.88 -1.27 2.64
N VAL A 96 -14.73 -1.62 3.22
CA VAL A 96 -14.21 -0.98 4.44
C VAL A 96 -13.39 0.27 4.11
N GLY A 97 -12.47 0.16 3.16
CA GLY A 97 -11.52 1.21 2.79
C GLY A 97 -12.15 2.39 2.07
N PHE A 98 -13.11 2.16 1.17
CA PHE A 98 -13.73 3.24 0.39
C PHE A 98 -14.51 4.24 1.27
N PRO A 99 -15.38 3.81 2.21
CA PRO A 99 -15.99 4.75 3.16
C PRO A 99 -14.98 5.48 4.04
N LEU A 100 -13.91 4.79 4.47
CA LEU A 100 -12.83 5.41 5.25
C LEU A 100 -12.11 6.51 4.45
N LEU A 101 -11.86 6.28 3.15
CA LEU A 101 -11.28 7.27 2.26
C LEU A 101 -12.18 8.51 2.11
N LEU A 102 -13.51 8.31 2.03
CA LEU A 102 -14.46 9.43 1.96
C LEU A 102 -14.54 10.24 3.26
N GLY A 103 -14.24 9.62 4.41
CA GLY A 103 -14.23 10.26 5.74
C GLY A 103 -12.83 10.64 6.23
N ILE A 104 -11.82 10.66 5.35
CA ILE A 104 -10.41 10.78 5.77
C ILE A 104 -10.10 12.12 6.44
N ASP A 105 -10.84 13.19 6.11
CA ASP A 105 -10.68 14.50 6.73
C ASP A 105 -11.05 14.50 8.23
N GLU A 106 -11.92 13.58 8.66
CA GLU A 106 -12.32 13.41 10.06
C GLU A 106 -11.38 12.47 10.83
N LEU A 107 -10.71 11.54 10.12
CA LEU A 107 -9.88 10.48 10.69
C LEU A 107 -8.37 10.76 10.64
N SER A 108 -7.93 11.69 9.76
CA SER A 108 -6.54 12.08 9.52
C SER A 108 -5.88 12.85 10.67
N GLY A 109 -6.61 13.12 11.75
CA GLY A 109 -6.07 13.66 13.00
C GLY A 109 -5.27 12.64 13.83
N GLY A 110 -5.20 12.87 15.14
CA GLY A 110 -4.36 12.07 16.06
C GLY A 110 -4.63 10.56 16.08
N ILE A 111 -5.80 10.10 15.61
CA ILE A 111 -6.17 8.68 15.56
C ILE A 111 -5.30 7.92 14.55
N GLY A 112 -5.11 8.46 13.34
CA GLY A 112 -4.28 7.82 12.31
C GLY A 112 -2.82 7.69 12.75
N ALA A 113 -2.26 8.75 13.33
CA ALA A 113 -0.90 8.75 13.87
C ALA A 113 -0.73 7.74 15.02
N ALA A 114 -1.70 7.66 15.94
CA ALA A 114 -1.68 6.68 17.03
C ALA A 114 -1.77 5.23 16.51
N ALA A 115 -2.64 4.96 15.54
CA ALA A 115 -2.75 3.64 14.93
C ALA A 115 -1.44 3.21 14.26
N MET A 116 -0.80 4.11 13.50
CA MET A 116 0.51 3.86 12.89
C MET A 116 1.61 3.59 13.92
N ALA A 117 1.65 4.37 15.01
CA ALA A 117 2.59 4.15 16.10
C ALA A 117 2.42 2.78 16.76
N VAL A 118 1.16 2.35 16.97
CA VAL A 118 0.83 1.03 17.52
C VAL A 118 1.29 -0.08 16.58
N VAL A 119 0.99 0.01 15.28
CA VAL A 119 1.44 -0.99 14.29
C VAL A 119 2.97 -1.08 14.25
N GLY A 120 3.66 0.06 14.24
CA GLY A 120 5.12 0.13 14.29
C GLY A 120 5.70 -0.53 15.55
N ALA A 121 5.11 -0.26 16.72
CA ALA A 121 5.53 -0.89 17.97
C ALA A 121 5.32 -2.41 17.95
N LEU A 122 4.17 -2.88 17.44
CA LEU A 122 3.90 -4.31 17.29
C LEU A 122 4.89 -4.98 16.34
N MET A 123 5.28 -4.31 15.25
CA MET A 123 6.29 -4.79 14.31
C MET A 123 7.69 -4.91 14.94
N LEU A 124 8.09 -3.95 15.79
CA LEU A 124 9.34 -4.05 16.54
C LEU A 124 9.32 -5.21 17.54
N VAL A 125 8.19 -5.42 18.21
CA VAL A 125 8.00 -6.54 19.14
C VAL A 125 8.09 -7.88 18.40
N THR A 126 7.37 -8.03 17.28
CA THR A 126 7.41 -9.28 16.50
C THR A 126 8.78 -9.54 15.91
N GLY A 127 9.46 -8.52 15.39
CA GLY A 127 10.85 -8.63 14.93
C GLY A 127 11.81 -9.05 16.05
N GLY A 128 11.69 -8.44 17.22
CA GLY A 128 12.48 -8.80 18.41
C GLY A 128 12.24 -10.23 18.90
N LEU A 129 11.00 -10.72 18.81
CA LEU A 129 10.67 -12.11 19.15
C LEU A 129 11.23 -13.11 18.13
N GLN A 130 11.23 -12.76 16.84
CA GLN A 130 11.77 -13.61 15.78
C GLN A 130 13.30 -13.74 15.84
N LEU A 131 14.01 -12.67 16.24
CA LEU A 131 15.46 -12.68 16.44
C LEU A 131 15.93 -13.58 17.60
N ARG A 132 15.03 -14.00 18.48
CA ARG A 132 15.32 -14.90 19.61
C ARG A 132 15.11 -16.39 19.27
N ARG A 133 14.75 -16.71 18.03
CA ARG A 133 14.66 -18.08 17.50
C ARG A 133 15.81 -18.34 16.54
#